data_AF-A0A2T8IEG3-F1
#
_entry.id   AF-A0A2T8IEG3-F1
#
_cell.length_a   1.000
_cell.length_b   1.000
_cell.length_c   1.000
_cell.angle_alpha   90.00
_cell.angle_beta   90.00
_cell.angle_gamma   90.00
#
_symmetry.space_group_name_H-M   'P 1'
#
loop_
_entity.id
_entity.type
_entity.pdbx_description
1 polymer ?
#
loop_
_entity_poly.entity_id
_entity_poly.type
_entity_poly.pdbx_seq_one_letter_code
_entity_poly.pdbx_strand_id
1 'polypeptide(L)'
;MLPSSSPAAPREGTVAPSLWAEAASSSALRHYRSLPKKGKSQGRESTVLAAFLLSTPQEPQSPTVLSMGTGTKCLGASRLSGRWDLVHDAHAEVIARRALLRFLYSKIGRGTSPKWLVASGDGGRWKLRDEHCLHLYITQLPCGFMPVPPSESVLPREQLDGGVNGCSDIGFVQRKPGCGDTTLSMSCFDKITRWSVVGIQGALLSHILEPLYLTTFTIG
;
A
#
# COMPACT_ATOMS: atom_id res chain seq x y z
N MET A 1 -13.22 -4.34 -34.44
CA MET A 1 -12.11 -4.54 -33.49
C MET A 1 -11.64 -3.15 -33.06
N LEU A 2 -11.91 -2.75 -31.83
CA LEU A 2 -11.44 -1.48 -31.29
C LEU A 2 -9.97 -1.62 -30.88
N PRO A 3 -9.07 -0.70 -31.26
CA PRO A 3 -7.68 -0.78 -30.84
C PRO A 3 -7.57 -0.51 -29.33
N SER A 4 -6.99 -1.46 -28.60
CA SER A 4 -6.66 -1.32 -27.19
C SER A 4 -5.51 -0.33 -27.04
N SER A 5 -5.79 0.88 -26.57
CA SER A 5 -4.76 1.81 -26.11
C SER A 5 -4.29 1.38 -24.72
N SER A 6 -3.23 0.58 -24.66
CA SER A 6 -2.46 0.39 -23.42
C SER A 6 -1.98 1.75 -22.92
N PRO A 7 -2.06 2.05 -21.62
CA PRO A 7 -1.50 3.28 -21.09
C PRO A 7 0.03 3.28 -21.28
N ALA A 8 0.57 4.43 -21.71
CA ALA A 8 1.99 4.62 -21.89
C ALA A 8 2.74 4.41 -20.56
N ALA A 9 3.92 3.80 -20.63
CA ALA A 9 4.81 3.65 -19.49
C ALA A 9 5.11 5.02 -18.85
N PRO A 10 5.21 5.12 -17.52
CA PRO A 10 5.56 6.37 -16.86
C PRO A 10 6.90 6.89 -17.41
N ARG A 11 6.94 8.19 -17.73
CA ARG A 11 8.17 8.86 -18.14
C ARG A 11 9.16 8.83 -16.96
N GLU A 12 10.33 8.23 -17.17
CA GLU A 12 11.44 8.24 -16.22
C GLU A 12 12.00 9.67 -16.08
N GLY A 13 11.38 10.45 -15.18
CA GLY A 13 12.00 11.64 -14.63
C GLY A 13 13.12 11.22 -13.67
N THR A 14 14.35 11.54 -14.04
CA THR A 14 15.61 11.09 -13.42
C THR A 14 15.87 11.80 -12.09
N VAL A 15 15.12 11.47 -11.04
CA VAL A 15 15.57 11.73 -9.67
C VAL A 15 16.39 10.52 -9.25
N ALA A 16 17.66 10.73 -8.86
CA ALA A 16 18.51 9.65 -8.37
C ALA A 16 17.76 8.87 -7.27
N PRO A 17 17.61 7.53 -7.39
CA PRO A 17 16.74 6.74 -6.51
C PRO A 17 16.99 6.94 -5.01
N SER A 18 18.23 7.25 -4.63
CA SER A 18 18.66 7.54 -3.25
C SER A 18 18.05 8.83 -2.69
N LEU A 19 18.03 9.92 -3.47
CA LEU A 19 17.52 11.23 -3.02
C LEU A 19 16.01 11.19 -2.77
N TRP A 20 15.28 10.49 -3.63
CA TRP A 20 13.84 10.31 -3.44
C TRP A 20 13.52 9.45 -2.21
N ALA A 21 14.23 8.33 -2.04
CA ALA A 21 13.99 7.43 -0.91
C ALA A 21 14.20 8.16 0.43
N GLU A 22 15.24 9.00 0.52
CA GLU A 22 15.51 9.82 1.69
C GLU A 22 14.43 10.89 1.93
N ALA A 23 13.96 11.56 0.88
CA ALA A 23 12.86 12.53 0.95
C ALA A 23 11.55 11.90 1.44
N ALA A 24 11.19 10.73 0.91
CA ALA A 24 10.00 9.97 1.30
C ALA A 24 10.08 9.53 2.77
N SER A 25 11.20 8.91 3.16
CA SER A 25 11.47 8.47 4.54
C SER A 25 11.43 9.65 5.51
N SER A 26 12.16 10.72 5.21
CA SER A 26 12.22 11.92 6.04
C SER A 26 10.86 12.57 6.24
N SER A 27 10.07 12.70 5.16
CA SER A 27 8.73 13.30 5.22
C SER A 27 7.77 12.45 6.05
N ALA A 28 7.77 11.13 5.85
CA ALA A 28 6.94 10.20 6.61
C ALA A 28 7.32 10.17 8.10
N LEU A 29 8.61 10.07 8.43
CA LEU A 29 9.10 10.01 9.81
C LEU A 29 8.92 11.35 10.54
N ARG A 30 9.15 12.48 9.86
CA ARG A 30 8.90 13.82 10.42
C ARG A 30 7.42 14.01 10.75
N HIS A 31 6.53 13.62 9.83
CA HIS A 31 5.09 13.68 10.07
C HIS A 31 4.67 12.72 11.20
N TYR A 32 5.21 11.50 11.25
CA TYR A 32 4.94 10.59 12.36
C TYR A 32 5.36 11.22 13.68
N ARG A 33 6.56 11.80 13.78
CA ARG A 33 7.08 12.44 15.00
C ARG A 33 6.25 13.64 15.44
N SER A 34 5.64 14.40 14.54
CA SER A 34 4.80 15.56 14.89
C SER A 34 3.42 15.19 15.45
N LEU A 35 2.92 13.97 15.23
CA LEU A 35 1.63 13.53 15.78
C LEU A 35 1.61 13.48 17.33
N PRO A 36 0.43 13.53 17.98
CA PRO A 36 0.32 13.31 19.42
C PRO A 36 0.87 11.94 19.85
N LYS A 37 1.24 11.80 21.14
CA LYS A 37 1.77 10.53 21.70
C LYS A 37 0.75 9.39 21.69
N LYS A 38 -0.55 9.70 21.64
CA LYS A 38 -1.63 8.70 21.66
C LYS A 38 -1.62 7.91 20.35
N GLY A 39 -1.47 6.58 20.44
CA GLY A 39 -1.41 5.69 19.28
C GLY A 39 -0.01 5.53 18.66
N LYS A 40 1.02 6.15 19.24
CA LYS A 40 2.43 5.85 18.92
C LYS A 40 2.95 4.76 19.84
N SER A 41 3.92 4.00 19.35
CA SER A 41 4.67 3.06 20.18
C SER A 41 5.34 3.77 21.36
N GLN A 42 5.24 3.18 22.55
CA GLN A 42 5.82 3.71 23.78
C GLN A 42 6.88 2.75 24.37
N GLY A 43 7.90 3.32 25.02
CA GLY A 43 8.92 2.54 25.71
C GLY A 43 9.65 1.57 24.79
N ARG A 44 9.44 0.27 25.01
CA ARG A 44 10.09 -0.83 24.26
C ARG A 44 9.23 -1.38 23.11
N GLU A 45 8.10 -0.77 22.81
CA GLU A 45 7.23 -1.19 21.71
C GLU A 45 7.87 -0.86 20.35
N SER A 46 7.86 -1.83 19.43
CA SER A 46 8.21 -1.64 18.03
C SER A 46 7.00 -1.90 17.14
N THR A 47 6.92 -1.16 16.03
CA THR A 47 5.89 -1.33 15.02
C THR A 47 6.44 -0.98 13.65
N VAL A 48 5.78 -1.50 12.61
CA VAL A 48 5.93 -0.98 11.25
C VAL A 48 5.13 0.31 11.12
N LEU A 49 5.66 1.24 10.33
CA LEU A 49 4.98 2.43 9.85
C LEU A 49 4.89 2.38 8.32
N ALA A 50 3.76 2.80 7.77
CA ALA A 50 3.58 3.00 6.35
C ALA A 50 2.88 4.34 6.08
N ALA A 51 3.19 4.97 4.95
CA ALA A 51 2.60 6.24 4.55
C ALA A 51 2.37 6.30 3.04
N PHE A 52 1.20 6.84 2.65
CA PHE A 52 0.96 7.28 1.28
C PHE A 52 1.35 8.75 1.15
N LEU A 53 2.18 9.02 0.15
CA LEU A 53 2.84 10.28 -0.09
C LEU A 53 2.45 10.80 -1.48
N LEU A 54 2.33 12.12 -1.62
CA LEU A 54 2.05 12.78 -2.90
C LEU A 54 3.20 13.72 -3.23
N SER A 55 3.83 13.55 -4.38
CA SER A 55 4.74 14.55 -4.93
C SER A 55 4.06 15.36 -6.03
N THR A 56 4.53 16.59 -6.21
CA THR A 56 4.10 17.51 -7.25
C THR A 56 5.31 17.91 -8.09
N PRO A 57 5.13 18.42 -9.32
CA PRO A 57 6.25 18.88 -10.13
C PRO A 57 7.02 20.04 -9.49
N GLN A 58 6.33 20.86 -8.69
CA GLN A 58 6.92 22.00 -8.02
C GLN A 58 7.83 21.58 -6.86
N GLU A 59 7.47 20.50 -6.16
CA GLU A 59 8.17 20.04 -4.95
C GLU A 59 8.43 18.52 -4.98
N PRO A 60 9.21 18.02 -5.97
CA PRO A 60 9.40 16.58 -6.16
C PRO A 60 10.18 15.91 -5.02
N GLN A 61 10.96 16.68 -4.24
CA GLN A 61 11.73 16.17 -3.09
C GLN A 61 11.12 16.54 -1.73
N SER A 62 9.91 17.11 -1.71
CA SER A 62 9.18 17.41 -0.47
C SER A 62 7.76 16.85 -0.54
N PRO A 63 7.61 15.52 -0.60
CA PRO A 63 6.30 14.91 -0.77
C PRO A 63 5.40 15.14 0.46
N THR A 64 4.13 15.40 0.19
CA THR A 64 3.11 15.58 1.22
C THR A 64 2.58 14.23 1.69
N VAL A 65 2.53 14.00 3.01
CA VAL A 65 1.89 12.81 3.59
C VAL A 65 0.38 12.94 3.50
N LEU A 66 -0.26 12.07 2.70
CA LEU A 66 -1.72 12.03 2.57
C LEU A 66 -2.39 11.19 3.66
N SER A 67 -1.73 10.08 4.03
CA SER A 67 -2.21 9.18 5.07
C SER A 67 -1.06 8.34 5.60
N MET A 68 -1.22 7.83 6.82
CA MET A 68 -0.27 6.91 7.42
C MET A 68 -0.96 5.90 8.33
N GLY A 69 -0.26 4.83 8.66
CA GLY A 69 -0.72 3.81 9.58
C GLY A 69 0.45 3.08 10.21
N THR A 70 0.24 2.57 11.42
CA THR A 70 1.16 1.66 12.11
C THR A 70 0.45 0.32 12.37
N GLY A 71 1.23 -0.75 12.49
CA GLY A 71 0.75 -2.04 12.96
C GLY A 71 1.35 -3.23 12.22
N THR A 72 1.23 -4.40 12.85
CA THR A 72 1.88 -5.66 12.42
C THR A 72 1.00 -6.88 12.65
N LYS A 73 -0.29 -6.70 12.96
CA LYS A 73 -1.19 -7.77 13.40
C LYS A 73 -2.41 -7.88 12.51
N CYS A 74 -2.93 -9.10 12.43
CA CYS A 74 -4.16 -9.44 11.75
C CYS A 74 -5.09 -10.20 12.69
N LEU A 75 -6.39 -10.10 12.42
CA LEU A 75 -7.42 -10.81 13.15
C LEU A 75 -7.37 -12.31 12.79
N GLY A 76 -7.36 -13.17 13.80
CA GLY A 76 -7.52 -14.62 13.64
C GLY A 76 -8.89 -14.98 13.09
N ALA A 77 -9.01 -16.10 12.37
CA ALA A 77 -10.25 -16.49 11.69
C ALA A 77 -11.41 -16.70 12.67
N SER A 78 -11.13 -17.23 13.85
CA SER A 78 -12.06 -17.44 14.97
C SER A 78 -12.73 -16.17 15.47
N ARG A 79 -12.09 -15.01 15.26
CA ARG A 79 -12.56 -13.70 15.73
C ARG A 79 -13.30 -12.91 14.64
N LEU A 80 -13.48 -13.48 13.45
CA LEU A 80 -14.24 -12.83 12.38
C LEU A 80 -15.72 -12.73 12.78
N SER A 81 -16.31 -11.57 12.50
CA SER A 81 -17.71 -11.26 12.78
C SER A 81 -18.44 -11.02 11.46
N GLY A 82 -19.67 -11.50 11.33
CA GLY A 82 -20.54 -11.19 10.21
C GLY A 82 -21.09 -9.75 10.21
N ARG A 83 -20.81 -8.96 11.25
CA ARG A 83 -21.33 -7.59 11.42
C ARG A 83 -20.52 -6.50 10.70
N TRP A 84 -19.42 -6.88 10.03
CA TRP A 84 -18.55 -5.98 9.24
C TRP A 84 -18.00 -4.76 10.01
N ASP A 85 -17.87 -4.90 11.33
CA ASP A 85 -17.46 -3.87 12.28
C ASP A 85 -16.00 -3.99 12.73
N LEU A 86 -15.31 -5.05 12.31
CA LEU A 86 -13.93 -5.36 12.68
C LEU A 86 -12.95 -5.13 11.53
N VAL A 87 -11.74 -4.69 11.87
CA VAL A 87 -10.63 -4.60 10.91
C VAL A 87 -9.90 -5.94 10.87
N HIS A 88 -9.98 -6.63 9.73
CA HIS A 88 -9.36 -7.96 9.58
C HIS A 88 -7.82 -7.90 9.52
N ASP A 89 -7.27 -6.83 8.95
CA ASP A 89 -5.85 -6.66 8.74
C ASP A 89 -5.42 -5.25 9.17
N ALA A 90 -4.60 -5.21 10.22
CA ALA A 90 -4.07 -4.00 10.83
C ALA A 90 -2.56 -3.86 10.60
N HIS A 91 -2.02 -4.41 9.52
CA HIS A 91 -0.67 -4.03 9.07
C HIS A 91 -0.66 -2.58 8.60
N ALA A 92 0.47 -1.92 8.86
CA ALA A 92 0.69 -0.50 8.62
C ALA A 92 0.21 -0.03 7.23
N GLU A 93 0.63 -0.72 6.17
CA GLU A 93 0.32 -0.43 4.77
C GLU A 93 -1.17 -0.58 4.45
N VAL A 94 -1.84 -1.55 5.08
CA VAL A 94 -3.28 -1.76 4.92
C VAL A 94 -4.06 -0.67 5.63
N ILE A 95 -3.66 -0.31 6.85
CA ILE A 95 -4.27 0.79 7.61
C ILE A 95 -4.05 2.13 6.91
N ALA A 96 -2.83 2.41 6.44
CA ALA A 96 -2.52 3.61 5.69
C ALA A 96 -3.42 3.73 4.45
N ARG A 97 -3.57 2.64 3.68
CA ARG A 97 -4.48 2.61 2.52
C ARG A 97 -5.92 2.89 2.93
N ARG A 98 -6.44 2.24 3.97
CA ARG A 98 -7.82 2.47 4.47
C ARG A 98 -8.01 3.93 4.91
N ALA A 99 -7.01 4.54 5.54
CA ALA A 99 -7.03 5.94 5.91
C ALA A 99 -7.07 6.86 4.68
N LEU A 100 -6.30 6.56 3.62
CA LEU A 100 -6.36 7.29 2.36
C LEU A 100 -7.74 7.22 1.71
N LEU A 101 -8.37 6.04 1.66
CA LEU A 101 -9.72 5.90 1.10
C LEU A 101 -10.73 6.73 1.90
N ARG A 102 -10.66 6.69 3.23
CA ARG A 102 -11.53 7.50 4.09
C ARG A 102 -11.32 9.00 3.87
N PHE A 103 -10.08 9.44 3.67
CA PHE A 103 -9.76 10.81 3.29
C PHE A 103 -10.40 11.18 1.95
N LEU A 104 -10.26 10.32 0.93
CA LEU A 104 -10.82 10.55 -0.40
C LEU A 104 -12.36 10.65 -0.38
N TYR A 105 -13.04 9.69 0.27
CA TYR A 105 -14.50 9.76 0.43
C TYR A 105 -14.94 11.04 1.11
N SER A 106 -14.26 11.44 2.19
CA SER A 106 -14.59 12.67 2.92
C SER A 106 -14.42 13.91 2.05
N LYS A 107 -13.33 13.99 1.26
CA LYS A 107 -13.04 15.15 0.43
C LYS A 107 -13.95 15.25 -0.78
N ILE A 108 -14.15 14.15 -1.50
CA ILE A 108 -15.02 14.10 -2.68
C ILE A 108 -16.49 14.28 -2.26
N GLY A 109 -16.95 13.56 -1.23
CA GLY A 109 -18.34 13.62 -0.77
C GLY A 109 -18.78 14.97 -0.21
N ARG A 110 -17.83 15.80 0.27
CA ARG A 110 -18.10 17.19 0.71
C ARG A 110 -18.03 18.23 -0.41
N GLY A 111 -17.76 17.82 -1.65
CA GLY A 111 -17.51 18.75 -2.76
C GLY A 111 -16.19 19.53 -2.63
N THR A 112 -15.34 19.18 -1.66
CA THR A 112 -14.03 19.77 -1.42
C THR A 112 -12.94 18.86 -1.96
N SER A 113 -13.02 18.51 -3.24
CA SER A 113 -12.05 17.60 -3.85
C SER A 113 -10.63 18.16 -3.71
N PRO A 114 -9.62 17.30 -3.43
CA PRO A 114 -8.25 17.77 -3.29
C PRO A 114 -7.75 18.40 -4.60
N LYS A 115 -6.91 19.43 -4.50
CA LYS A 115 -6.34 20.14 -5.67
C LYS A 115 -5.58 19.23 -6.64
N TRP A 116 -5.10 18.09 -6.17
CA TRP A 116 -4.37 17.10 -6.97
C TRP A 116 -5.29 16.12 -7.72
N LEU A 117 -6.61 16.19 -7.51
CA LEU A 117 -7.61 15.56 -8.35
C LEU A 117 -8.17 16.56 -9.38
N VAL A 118 -8.59 16.04 -10.52
CA VAL A 118 -9.31 16.78 -11.58
C VAL A 118 -10.49 15.95 -12.06
N ALA A 119 -11.54 16.59 -12.56
CA ALA A 119 -12.63 15.87 -13.21
C ALA A 119 -12.08 15.09 -14.43
N SER A 120 -12.52 13.84 -14.56
CA SER A 120 -12.17 12.98 -15.69
C SER A 120 -13.35 12.88 -16.64
N GLY A 121 -13.17 13.44 -17.83
CA GLY A 121 -14.15 13.41 -18.92
C GLY A 121 -15.54 13.93 -18.53
N ASP A 122 -16.54 13.39 -19.21
CA ASP A 122 -17.97 13.66 -19.06
C ASP A 122 -18.66 12.75 -18.01
N GLY A 123 -18.04 11.63 -17.64
CA GLY A 123 -18.61 10.61 -16.74
C GLY A 123 -18.64 10.94 -15.25
N GLY A 124 -18.38 12.18 -14.84
CA GLY A 124 -18.48 12.62 -13.44
C GLY A 124 -17.47 11.97 -12.47
N ARG A 125 -16.42 11.34 -13.00
CA ARG A 125 -15.35 10.73 -12.21
C ARG A 125 -14.24 11.73 -11.93
N TRP A 126 -13.41 11.44 -10.95
CA TRP A 126 -12.19 12.18 -10.64
C TRP A 126 -10.97 11.36 -11.09
N LYS A 127 -9.90 12.02 -11.53
CA LYS A 127 -8.60 11.39 -11.78
C LYS A 127 -7.49 12.14 -11.07
N LEU A 128 -6.39 11.44 -10.76
CA LEU A 128 -5.14 12.09 -10.34
C LEU A 128 -4.65 12.96 -11.49
N ARG A 129 -4.16 14.17 -11.18
CA ARG A 129 -3.51 15.00 -12.20
C ARG A 129 -2.27 14.29 -12.74
N ASP A 130 -2.09 14.30 -14.05
CA ASP A 130 -1.04 13.53 -14.75
C ASP A 130 0.38 13.89 -14.25
N GLU A 131 0.55 15.12 -13.76
CA GLU A 131 1.79 15.65 -13.22
C GLU A 131 2.06 15.29 -11.75
N HIS A 132 1.10 14.69 -11.04
CA HIS A 132 1.23 14.34 -9.63
C HIS A 132 1.48 12.85 -9.48
N CYS A 133 2.40 12.50 -8.58
CA CYS A 133 2.77 11.10 -8.35
C CYS A 133 2.36 10.67 -6.95
N LEU A 134 1.80 9.46 -6.87
CA LEU A 134 1.40 8.84 -5.61
C LEU A 134 2.41 7.77 -5.24
N HIS A 135 2.86 7.78 -3.99
CA HIS A 135 3.94 6.93 -3.53
C HIS A 135 3.58 6.23 -2.23
N LEU A 136 4.21 5.09 -1.98
CA LEU A 136 4.08 4.33 -0.74
C LEU A 136 5.45 4.17 -0.10
N TYR A 137 5.56 4.55 1.18
CA TYR A 137 6.72 4.30 2.02
C TYR A 137 6.34 3.30 3.12
N ILE A 138 7.19 2.30 3.39
CA ILE A 138 7.06 1.36 4.51
C ILE A 138 8.41 1.21 5.21
N THR A 139 8.44 1.25 6.54
CA THR A 139 9.70 1.12 7.32
C THR A 139 10.30 -0.28 7.34
N GLN A 140 9.60 -1.29 6.81
CA GLN A 140 10.05 -2.69 6.75
C GLN A 140 9.49 -3.34 5.50
N LEU A 141 10.12 -4.43 5.05
CA LEU A 141 9.61 -5.24 3.94
C LEU A 141 8.18 -5.72 4.23
N PRO A 142 7.28 -5.66 3.23
CA PRO A 142 5.92 -6.16 3.40
C PRO A 142 5.95 -7.68 3.63
N CYS A 143 5.10 -8.17 4.54
CA CYS A 143 5.01 -9.60 4.79
C CYS A 143 4.62 -10.37 3.51
N GLY A 144 5.19 -11.56 3.37
CA GLY A 144 5.09 -12.41 2.18
C GLY A 144 6.02 -12.03 1.03
N PHE A 145 6.90 -11.05 1.23
CA PHE A 145 8.02 -10.83 0.35
C PHE A 145 9.02 -11.98 0.51
N MET A 146 9.22 -12.78 -0.53
CA MET A 146 10.28 -13.77 -0.61
C MET A 146 11.35 -13.27 -1.59
N PRO A 147 12.59 -13.00 -1.12
CA PRO A 147 13.71 -12.76 -2.02
C PRO A 147 13.89 -14.00 -2.90
N VAL A 148 14.03 -13.81 -4.21
CA VAL A 148 14.49 -14.90 -5.09
C VAL A 148 15.89 -15.27 -4.60
N PRO A 149 16.15 -16.53 -4.20
CA PRO A 149 17.49 -16.94 -3.80
C PRO A 149 18.44 -16.77 -4.99
N PRO A 150 19.67 -16.28 -4.77
CA PRO A 150 20.64 -16.07 -5.83
C PRO A 150 21.29 -17.40 -6.26
N SER A 151 20.51 -18.35 -6.79
CA SER A 151 21.00 -19.47 -7.63
C SER A 151 19.85 -20.43 -8.01
N GLU A 152 19.75 -20.80 -9.29
CA GLU A 152 18.85 -21.85 -9.80
C GLU A 152 19.30 -23.29 -9.47
N SER A 153 20.44 -23.48 -8.80
CA SER A 153 20.92 -24.81 -8.43
C SER A 153 20.47 -25.20 -7.02
N VAL A 154 19.76 -26.32 -6.95
CA VAL A 154 19.31 -27.07 -5.76
C VAL A 154 17.89 -26.78 -5.30
N LEU A 155 16.90 -27.40 -5.96
CA LEU A 155 15.83 -28.14 -5.24
C LEU A 155 15.45 -29.39 -6.05
N PRO A 156 15.72 -30.61 -5.53
CA PRO A 156 15.10 -31.83 -6.04
C PRO A 156 13.58 -31.75 -5.85
N ARG A 157 12.85 -32.00 -6.94
CA ARG A 157 11.40 -32.24 -6.93
C ARG A 157 11.14 -33.55 -6.19
N GLU A 158 10.93 -33.52 -4.88
CA GLU A 158 10.19 -34.54 -4.14
C GLU A 158 9.94 -34.08 -2.70
N GLN A 159 8.72 -34.33 -2.21
CA GLN A 159 8.16 -34.00 -0.88
C GLN A 159 7.43 -32.65 -0.75
N LEU A 160 6.20 -32.61 -1.26
CA LEU A 160 5.14 -31.75 -0.73
C LEU A 160 4.00 -32.65 -0.24
N ASP A 161 4.23 -33.31 0.90
CA ASP A 161 3.15 -33.80 1.74
C ASP A 161 3.48 -33.38 3.18
N GLY A 162 2.63 -32.50 3.75
CA GLY A 162 2.67 -32.09 5.15
C GLY A 162 3.71 -31.02 5.55
N GLY A 163 3.30 -29.75 5.64
CA GLY A 163 4.14 -28.70 6.20
C GLY A 163 3.43 -27.37 6.47
N VAL A 164 2.76 -27.28 7.62
CA VAL A 164 2.14 -26.07 8.15
C VAL A 164 3.23 -25.01 8.43
N ASN A 165 3.01 -23.75 8.01
CA ASN A 165 3.83 -22.56 8.35
C ASN A 165 5.21 -22.35 7.67
N GLY A 166 5.27 -22.39 6.35
CA GLY A 166 6.43 -21.84 5.63
C GLY A 166 6.63 -22.50 4.28
N CYS A 167 5.85 -22.09 3.29
CA CYS A 167 6.01 -22.58 1.92
C CYS A 167 7.09 -21.75 1.22
N SER A 168 8.16 -22.43 0.81
CA SER A 168 9.32 -21.90 0.08
C SER A 168 9.07 -21.77 -1.43
N ASP A 169 7.81 -21.82 -1.88
CA ASP A 169 7.49 -21.80 -3.30
C ASP A 169 7.32 -20.37 -3.82
N ILE A 170 8.30 -19.94 -4.60
CA ILE A 170 8.29 -18.68 -5.34
C ILE A 170 7.07 -18.67 -6.28
N GLY A 171 6.18 -17.70 -6.10
CA GLY A 171 5.03 -17.46 -7.00
C GLY A 171 3.66 -17.85 -6.46
N PHE A 172 3.54 -18.39 -5.26
CA PHE A 172 2.24 -18.66 -4.64
C PHE A 172 1.74 -17.50 -3.76
N VAL A 173 0.42 -17.28 -3.78
CA VAL A 173 -0.23 -16.27 -2.94
C VAL A 173 -0.21 -16.73 -1.49
N GLN A 174 0.35 -15.92 -0.59
CA GLN A 174 0.61 -16.30 0.79
C GLN A 174 -0.46 -15.74 1.74
N ARG A 175 -0.82 -16.50 2.78
CA ARG A 175 -1.63 -16.00 3.90
C ARG A 175 -0.72 -15.56 5.04
N LYS A 176 -1.19 -14.60 5.83
CA LYS A 176 -0.44 -14.14 6.99
C LYS A 176 -0.54 -15.14 8.14
N PRO A 177 0.49 -15.24 9.00
CA PRO A 177 0.33 -15.86 10.31
C PRO A 177 -0.63 -14.98 11.13
N GLY A 178 -1.76 -15.53 11.56
CA GLY A 178 -2.75 -14.80 12.35
C GLY A 178 -2.29 -14.58 13.80
N CYS A 179 -2.98 -13.72 14.55
CA CYS A 179 -2.77 -13.63 16.00
C CYS A 179 -3.54 -14.77 16.69
N GLY A 180 -2.86 -15.88 16.98
CA GLY A 180 -3.49 -17.11 17.47
C GLY A 180 -3.71 -18.08 16.32
N ASP A 181 -4.95 -18.24 15.88
CA ASP A 181 -5.30 -19.07 14.74
C ASP A 181 -5.01 -18.40 13.39
N THR A 182 -4.79 -19.21 12.35
CA THR A 182 -4.43 -18.73 11.00
C THR A 182 -5.47 -17.75 10.47
N THR A 183 -5.01 -16.60 9.98
CA THR A 183 -5.93 -15.61 9.39
C THR A 183 -6.28 -15.96 7.95
N LEU A 184 -7.45 -15.51 7.49
CA LEU A 184 -7.82 -15.54 6.07
C LEU A 184 -7.23 -14.37 5.27
N SER A 185 -6.47 -13.49 5.93
CA SER A 185 -5.84 -12.35 5.27
C SER A 185 -4.63 -12.78 4.45
N MET A 186 -4.63 -12.39 3.17
CA MET A 186 -3.46 -12.51 2.29
C MET A 186 -2.29 -11.65 2.76
N SER A 187 -1.09 -11.97 2.30
CA SER A 187 0.14 -11.24 2.56
C SER A 187 0.07 -9.79 2.07
N CYS A 188 0.93 -8.93 2.61
CA CYS A 188 0.95 -7.54 2.18
C CYS A 188 1.61 -7.37 0.82
N PHE A 189 2.60 -8.19 0.49
CA PHE A 189 3.20 -8.21 -0.83
C PHE A 189 2.15 -8.50 -1.90
N ASP A 190 1.35 -9.57 -1.74
CA ASP A 190 0.28 -9.92 -2.67
C ASP A 190 -0.78 -8.82 -2.80
N LYS A 191 -1.08 -8.13 -1.68
CA LYS A 191 -2.01 -7.00 -1.69
C LYS A 191 -1.46 -5.80 -2.46
N ILE A 192 -0.19 -5.46 -2.27
CA ILE A 192 0.47 -4.36 -2.98
C ILE A 192 0.53 -4.70 -4.48
N THR A 193 0.92 -5.93 -4.83
CA THR A 193 0.90 -6.42 -6.22
C THR A 193 -0.47 -6.29 -6.85
N ARG A 194 -1.54 -6.67 -6.12
CA ARG A 194 -2.91 -6.45 -6.57
C ARG A 194 -3.22 -4.97 -6.80
N TRP A 195 -2.78 -4.08 -5.91
CA TRP A 195 -3.01 -2.64 -6.06
C TRP A 195 -2.32 -2.05 -7.28
N SER A 196 -1.18 -2.61 -7.70
CA SER A 196 -0.49 -2.21 -8.94
C SER A 196 -1.30 -2.54 -10.21
N VAL A 197 -2.23 -3.50 -10.13
CA VAL A 197 -3.08 -3.90 -11.27
C VAL A 197 -4.45 -3.23 -11.25
N VAL A 198 -5.14 -3.25 -10.11
CA VAL A 198 -6.54 -2.74 -10.02
C VAL A 198 -6.64 -1.32 -9.46
N GLY A 199 -5.52 -0.73 -9.06
CA GLY A 199 -5.44 0.52 -8.35
C GLY A 199 -5.74 0.39 -6.85
N ILE A 200 -5.26 1.35 -6.07
CA ILE A 200 -5.41 1.33 -4.61
C ILE A 200 -6.83 1.71 -4.13
N GLN A 201 -7.64 2.37 -4.96
CA GLN A 201 -8.95 2.94 -4.60
C GLN A 201 -9.99 1.89 -4.18
N GLY A 202 -9.87 0.66 -4.69
CA GLY A 202 -10.83 -0.42 -4.47
C GLY A 202 -12.15 -0.24 -5.24
N ALA A 203 -13.02 -1.25 -5.18
CA ALA A 203 -14.21 -1.34 -6.03
C ALA A 203 -15.19 -0.17 -5.84
N LEU A 204 -15.58 0.13 -4.60
CA LEU A 204 -16.60 1.15 -4.35
C LEU A 204 -16.16 2.56 -4.80
N LEU A 205 -14.90 2.94 -4.55
CA LEU A 205 -14.41 4.26 -4.94
C LEU A 205 -14.17 4.34 -6.46
N SER A 206 -14.02 3.20 -7.15
CA SER A 206 -13.77 3.16 -8.60
C SER A 206 -14.93 3.72 -9.44
N HIS A 207 -16.16 3.72 -8.89
CA HIS A 207 -17.33 4.33 -9.54
C HIS A 207 -17.21 5.85 -9.70
N ILE A 208 -16.44 6.52 -8.83
CA ILE A 208 -16.30 7.98 -8.83
C ILE A 208 -14.86 8.46 -8.98
N LEU A 209 -13.88 7.55 -8.94
CA LEU A 209 -12.45 7.82 -9.04
C LEU A 209 -11.80 6.86 -10.04
N GLU A 210 -10.95 7.37 -10.91
CA GLU A 210 -10.09 6.56 -11.76
C GLU A 210 -9.08 5.76 -10.95
N PRO A 211 -8.53 4.66 -11.51
CA PRO A 211 -7.53 3.87 -10.81
C PRO A 211 -6.35 4.74 -10.34
N LEU A 212 -6.08 4.70 -9.04
CA LEU A 212 -4.90 5.34 -8.46
C LEU A 212 -3.78 4.31 -8.38
N TYR A 213 -2.70 4.54 -9.12
CA TYR A 213 -1.52 3.68 -9.12
C TYR A 213 -0.39 4.30 -8.31
N LEU A 214 0.48 3.44 -7.80
CA LEU A 214 1.72 3.85 -7.14
C LEU A 214 2.79 4.09 -8.21
N THR A 215 3.41 5.26 -8.17
CA THR A 215 4.59 5.59 -8.98
C THR A 215 5.84 4.96 -8.38
N THR A 216 5.98 5.00 -7.05
CA THR A 216 7.12 4.39 -6.36
C THR A 216 6.69 3.69 -5.07
N PHE A 217 7.44 2.66 -4.74
CA PHE A 217 7.37 1.96 -3.46
C PHE A 217 8.76 2.00 -2.80
N THR A 218 8.85 2.59 -1.61
CA THR A 218 10.11 2.79 -0.89
C THR A 218 10.09 2.02 0.41
N ILE A 219 11.14 1.26 0.67
CA ILE A 219 11.35 0.51 1.92
C ILE A 219 12.44 1.23 2.71
N GLY A 220 12.15 1.52 3.98
CA GLY A 220 13.05 2.20 4.92
C GLY A 220 14.01 1.28 5.66
#